data_AF-A0AA43A6K0-F1
#
_entry.id   AF-A0AA43A6K0-F1
#
_cell.length_a   1.000
_cell.length_b   1.000
_cell.length_c   1.000
_cell.angle_alpha   90.00
_cell.angle_beta   90.00
_cell.angle_gamma   90.00
#
_symmetry.space_group_name_H-M   'P 1'
#
loop_
_entity.id
_entity.type
_entity.pdbx_description
1 polymer ?
#
loop_
_entity_poly.entity_id
_entity_poly.type
_entity_poly.pdbx_seq_one_letter_code
_entity_poly.pdbx_strand_id
1 'polypeptide(L)'
;MCRVLGITKFDYSKHHKIVERFCELARSGVVMDEDPPGHEDGWGLAFYQEGQLVVHKSGVSLLQETNKAIDILCTLKSSPLMILHLRKSAWDDKFSARHAHPFLIDNNVFFHNGVVYDYQALLPDITLPGLGTDALDTEVFFYHVMSGNGQDLGRDFLDSAALIKRKHRYSAMNCLFSDGLRFFAYRDYAKEPDYYSLYKAFSDNSCLISSEPLDKKMQWAMMAQEEFLTIDLDA
;
A
#
# COMPACT_ATOMS: atom_id res chain seq x y z
N MET A 1 0.24 12.16 -4.21
CA MET A 1 -0.25 10.77 -4.00
C MET A 1 0.89 9.83 -4.24
N CYS A 2 1.02 8.80 -3.42
CA CYS A 2 1.98 7.72 -3.63
C CYS A 2 1.64 6.83 -4.84
N ARG A 3 2.51 5.87 -5.14
CA ARG A 3 2.23 4.73 -6.04
C ARG A 3 2.43 3.42 -5.30
N VAL A 4 1.64 2.41 -5.66
CA VAL A 4 1.79 1.06 -5.11
C VAL A 4 1.69 -0.01 -6.19
N LEU A 5 2.37 -1.12 -5.93
CA LEU A 5 2.28 -2.37 -6.65
C LEU A 5 2.21 -3.52 -5.63
N GLY A 6 1.13 -4.28 -5.64
CA GLY A 6 1.00 -5.57 -4.96
C GLY A 6 1.00 -6.70 -5.98
N ILE A 7 1.74 -7.78 -5.72
CA ILE A 7 1.76 -8.99 -6.55
C ILE A 7 1.63 -10.22 -5.66
N THR A 8 0.55 -10.99 -5.82
CA THR A 8 0.44 -12.32 -5.20
C THR A 8 1.26 -13.34 -5.98
N LYS A 9 1.71 -14.41 -5.32
CA LYS A 9 2.59 -15.45 -5.89
C LYS A 9 3.77 -14.83 -6.66
N PHE A 10 4.38 -13.83 -6.02
CA PHE A 10 5.52 -13.13 -6.58
C PHE A 10 6.65 -14.11 -6.90
N ASP A 11 7.23 -13.91 -8.07
CA ASP A 11 8.34 -14.68 -8.65
C ASP A 11 9.15 -13.71 -9.49
N TYR A 12 10.37 -13.42 -9.06
CA TYR A 12 11.23 -12.43 -9.70
C TYR A 12 11.52 -12.77 -11.17
N SER A 13 11.66 -14.05 -11.51
CA SER A 13 11.94 -14.47 -12.89
C SER A 13 10.80 -14.09 -13.86
N LYS A 14 9.56 -14.10 -13.35
CA LYS A 14 8.35 -13.76 -14.12
C LYS A 14 8.01 -12.28 -14.05
N HIS A 15 8.18 -11.67 -12.88
CA HIS A 15 7.62 -10.36 -12.57
C HIS A 15 8.63 -9.20 -12.63
N HIS A 16 9.93 -9.45 -12.81
CA HIS A 16 10.96 -8.38 -12.83
C HIS A 16 10.62 -7.22 -13.76
N LYS A 17 10.11 -7.48 -14.98
CA LYS A 17 9.74 -6.41 -15.92
C LYS A 17 8.61 -5.50 -15.41
N ILE A 18 7.65 -6.07 -14.68
CA ILE A 18 6.57 -5.29 -14.07
C ILE A 18 7.12 -4.46 -12.91
N VAL A 19 8.02 -5.03 -12.11
CA VAL A 19 8.71 -4.31 -11.03
C VAL A 19 9.54 -3.15 -11.60
N GLU A 20 10.33 -3.39 -12.65
CA GLU A 20 11.14 -2.36 -13.31
C GLU A 20 10.29 -1.19 -13.81
N ARG A 21 9.18 -1.48 -14.49
CA ARG A 21 8.25 -0.43 -14.95
C ARG A 21 7.56 0.30 -13.81
N PHE A 22 7.26 -0.40 -12.71
CA PHE A 22 6.75 0.28 -11.52
C PHE A 22 7.80 1.23 -10.92
N CYS A 23 9.07 0.82 -10.87
CA CYS A 23 10.15 1.70 -10.43
C CYS A 23 10.26 2.97 -11.29
N GLU A 24 9.96 2.90 -12.60
CA GLU A 24 9.94 4.08 -13.48
C GLU A 24 8.90 5.13 -13.02
N LEU A 25 7.79 4.69 -12.41
CA LEU A 25 6.78 5.60 -11.86
C LEU A 25 7.31 6.50 -10.74
N ALA A 26 8.47 6.19 -10.15
CA ALA A 26 9.11 7.10 -9.19
C ALA A 26 9.43 8.45 -9.85
N ARG A 27 9.69 8.45 -11.17
CA ARG A 27 9.90 9.66 -11.97
C ARG A 27 8.64 10.11 -12.68
N SER A 28 7.91 9.19 -13.30
CA SER A 28 6.86 9.49 -14.30
C SER A 28 5.43 9.25 -13.84
N GLY A 29 5.23 8.69 -12.64
CA GLY A 29 3.89 8.40 -12.13
C GLY A 29 3.06 9.67 -12.02
N VAL A 30 1.77 9.56 -12.32
CA VAL A 30 0.84 10.70 -12.32
C VAL A 30 0.86 11.43 -10.96
N VAL A 31 0.78 12.75 -11.01
CA VAL A 31 0.69 13.64 -9.83
C VAL A 31 -0.50 14.56 -10.02
N MET A 32 -0.95 15.24 -8.97
CA MET A 32 -1.90 16.35 -9.16
C MET A 32 -1.22 17.49 -9.92
N ASP A 33 -1.99 18.29 -10.64
CA ASP A 33 -1.46 19.40 -11.46
C ASP A 33 -0.61 20.41 -10.65
N GLU A 34 -0.88 20.57 -9.36
CA GLU A 34 -0.16 21.49 -8.47
C GLU A 34 1.02 20.84 -7.73
N ASP A 35 1.17 19.51 -7.81
CA ASP A 35 2.24 18.78 -7.15
C ASP A 35 3.52 18.78 -8.01
N PRO A 36 4.72 18.81 -7.40
CA PRO A 36 5.95 18.61 -8.15
C PRO A 36 5.97 17.22 -8.81
N PRO A 37 6.64 17.04 -9.95
CA PRO A 37 6.71 15.74 -10.61
C PRO A 37 7.39 14.69 -9.72
N GLY A 38 7.03 13.42 -9.93
CA GLY A 38 7.68 12.28 -9.28
C GLY A 38 7.18 11.94 -7.87
N HIS A 39 7.65 10.79 -7.40
CA HIS A 39 7.33 10.12 -6.15
C HIS A 39 8.64 9.77 -5.44
N GLU A 40 9.33 10.83 -5.02
CA GLU A 40 10.74 10.77 -4.59
C GLU A 40 10.94 10.91 -3.08
N ASP A 41 9.84 10.93 -2.30
CA ASP A 41 9.85 11.18 -0.85
C ASP A 41 10.11 9.90 -0.03
N GLY A 42 10.69 8.87 -0.65
CA GLY A 42 10.94 7.57 -0.05
C GLY A 42 10.30 6.40 -0.79
N TRP A 43 10.58 5.19 -0.30
CA TRP A 43 9.98 3.96 -0.80
C TRP A 43 9.87 2.91 0.31
N GLY A 44 9.04 1.91 0.06
CA GLY A 44 8.96 0.74 0.93
C GLY A 44 8.63 -0.52 0.17
N LEU A 45 9.18 -1.63 0.64
CA LEU A 45 9.01 -2.97 0.12
C LEU A 45 8.61 -3.87 1.28
N ALA A 46 7.53 -4.62 1.11
CA ALA A 46 7.12 -5.68 2.02
C ALA A 46 6.93 -6.99 1.27
N PHE A 47 7.29 -8.10 1.91
CA PHE A 47 7.02 -9.44 1.41
C PHE A 47 7.02 -10.45 2.55
N TYR A 48 6.47 -11.64 2.29
CA TYR A 48 6.55 -12.76 3.24
C TYR A 48 7.66 -13.73 2.86
N GLN A 49 8.50 -14.09 3.82
CA GLN A 49 9.55 -15.08 3.68
C GLN A 49 9.46 -16.05 4.86
N GLU A 50 9.34 -17.35 4.58
CA GLU A 50 9.22 -18.38 5.62
C GLU A 50 8.07 -18.10 6.61
N GLY A 51 6.96 -17.56 6.09
CA GLY A 51 5.77 -17.20 6.87
C GLY A 51 5.89 -15.89 7.68
N GLN A 52 7.05 -15.22 7.64
CA GLN A 52 7.29 -13.97 8.35
C GLN A 52 7.27 -12.77 7.41
N LEU A 53 6.63 -11.69 7.86
CA LEU A 53 6.64 -10.40 7.19
C LEU A 53 8.02 -9.75 7.29
N VAL A 54 8.58 -9.37 6.15
CA VAL A 54 9.82 -8.60 6.03
C VAL A 54 9.51 -7.26 5.39
N VAL A 55 9.99 -6.17 5.99
CA VAL A 55 9.77 -4.80 5.52
C VAL A 55 11.10 -4.05 5.38
N HIS A 56 11.32 -3.47 4.21
CA HIS A 56 12.43 -2.55 3.93
C HIS A 56 11.86 -1.19 3.54
N LYS A 57 12.31 -0.11 4.19
CA LYS A 57 11.85 1.25 3.87
C LYS A 57 13.00 2.23 3.88
N SER A 58 12.83 3.31 3.12
CA SER A 58 13.78 4.40 3.02
C SER A 58 13.06 5.73 2.86
N GLY A 59 13.66 6.78 3.41
CA GLY A 59 13.27 8.17 3.14
C GLY A 59 13.94 8.75 1.90
N VAL A 60 14.85 8.00 1.27
CA VAL A 60 15.53 8.37 0.03
C VAL A 60 14.67 7.95 -1.16
N SER A 61 14.66 8.77 -2.21
CA SER A 61 14.01 8.46 -3.50
C SER A 61 14.42 7.08 -4.01
N LEU A 62 13.45 6.27 -4.46
CA LEU A 62 13.74 4.96 -5.06
C LEU A 62 14.68 5.10 -6.26
N LEU A 63 14.65 6.21 -7.00
CA LEU A 63 15.54 6.43 -8.15
C LEU A 63 17.03 6.32 -7.80
N GLN A 64 17.40 6.63 -6.56
CA GLN A 64 18.77 6.53 -6.06
C GLN A 64 19.08 5.15 -5.45
N GLU A 65 18.05 4.39 -5.09
CA GLU A 65 18.14 3.10 -4.42
C GLU A 65 17.50 1.94 -5.22
N THR A 66 17.26 2.12 -6.52
CA THR A 66 16.61 1.09 -7.38
C THR A 66 17.35 -0.24 -7.29
N ASN A 67 18.69 -0.20 -7.39
CA ASN A 67 19.52 -1.41 -7.29
C ASN A 67 19.29 -2.14 -5.96
N LYS A 68 19.16 -1.41 -4.84
CA LYS A 68 18.91 -2.01 -3.52
C LYS A 68 17.57 -2.75 -3.49
N ALA A 69 16.50 -2.15 -4.00
CA ALA A 69 15.20 -2.83 -4.08
C ALA A 69 15.24 -4.06 -5.01
N ILE A 70 15.90 -3.93 -6.17
CA ILE A 70 16.05 -5.02 -7.14
C ILE A 70 16.90 -6.16 -6.58
N ASP A 71 18.01 -5.87 -5.88
CA ASP A 71 18.88 -6.88 -5.29
C ASP A 71 18.16 -7.67 -4.20
N ILE A 72 17.34 -7.01 -3.37
CA ILE A 72 16.49 -7.68 -2.37
C ILE A 72 15.53 -8.65 -3.07
N LEU A 73 14.79 -8.19 -4.09
CA LEU A 73 13.82 -9.03 -4.81
C LEU A 73 14.48 -10.16 -5.61
N CYS A 74 15.63 -9.90 -6.22
CA CYS A 74 16.43 -10.90 -6.91
C CYS A 74 16.94 -11.97 -5.94
N THR A 75 17.32 -11.61 -4.71
CA THR A 75 17.75 -12.54 -3.67
C THR A 75 16.58 -13.35 -3.12
N LEU A 76 15.43 -12.70 -2.91
CA LEU A 76 14.19 -13.33 -2.43
C LEU A 76 13.69 -14.44 -3.35
N LYS A 77 13.86 -14.28 -4.68
CA LYS A 77 13.35 -15.16 -5.76
C LYS A 77 11.83 -15.23 -5.85
N SER A 78 11.14 -15.59 -4.78
CA SER A 78 9.68 -15.72 -4.75
C SER A 78 9.10 -15.42 -3.38
N SER A 79 7.84 -14.99 -3.35
CA SER A 79 7.08 -14.76 -2.11
C SER A 79 5.58 -14.94 -2.37
N PRO A 80 4.77 -15.40 -1.39
CA PRO A 80 3.32 -15.43 -1.53
C PRO A 80 2.72 -14.06 -1.85
N LEU A 81 3.33 -12.98 -1.36
CA LEU A 81 2.92 -11.60 -1.61
C LEU A 81 4.13 -10.67 -1.58
N MET A 82 4.20 -9.76 -2.54
CA MET A 82 5.12 -8.62 -2.54
C MET A 82 4.33 -7.32 -2.69
N ILE A 83 4.63 -6.31 -1.89
CA ILE A 83 4.09 -4.95 -1.99
C ILE A 83 5.26 -3.96 -2.09
N LEU A 84 5.33 -3.20 -3.18
CA LEU A 84 6.29 -2.12 -3.41
C LEU A 84 5.57 -0.78 -3.49
N HIS A 85 6.11 0.21 -2.81
CA HIS A 85 5.49 1.51 -2.60
C HIS A 85 6.47 2.65 -2.90
N LEU A 86 6.00 3.66 -3.63
CA LEU A 86 6.72 4.91 -3.92
C LEU A 86 6.02 6.05 -3.20
N ARG A 87 6.74 6.76 -2.35
CA ARG A 87 6.13 7.76 -1.48
C ARG A 87 6.09 9.13 -2.16
N LYS A 88 4.96 9.80 -1.97
CA LYS A 88 4.79 11.23 -2.18
C LYS A 88 4.02 11.80 -1.00
N SER A 89 4.75 12.43 -0.07
CA SER A 89 4.23 12.82 1.24
C SER A 89 3.23 13.97 1.12
N ALA A 90 2.10 13.85 1.82
CA ALA A 90 1.16 14.96 2.02
C ALA A 90 1.57 15.90 3.17
N TRP A 91 2.63 15.52 3.91
CA TRP A 91 3.09 16.17 5.14
C TRP A 91 4.51 16.72 4.97
N ASP A 92 4.86 17.73 5.76
CA ASP A 92 6.12 18.47 5.66
C ASP A 92 7.37 17.60 5.93
N ASP A 93 7.24 16.52 6.72
CA ASP A 93 8.32 15.54 6.97
C ASP A 93 8.44 14.52 5.82
N LYS A 94 8.87 15.01 4.66
CA LYS A 94 8.86 14.27 3.40
C LYS A 94 9.87 13.13 3.37
N PHE A 95 11.05 13.28 3.97
CA PHE A 95 12.17 12.34 3.81
C PHE A 95 12.35 11.37 4.98
N SER A 96 11.32 11.20 5.80
CA SER A 96 11.37 10.34 6.97
C SER A 96 10.92 8.91 6.67
N ALA A 97 11.83 7.93 6.82
CA ALA A 97 11.51 6.51 6.66
C ALA A 97 10.47 6.00 7.69
N ARG A 98 10.37 6.67 8.85
CA ARG A 98 9.39 6.40 9.92
C ARG A 98 7.95 6.51 9.40
N HIS A 99 7.68 7.53 8.60
CA HIS A 99 6.36 7.80 8.03
C HIS A 99 6.18 7.23 6.62
N ALA A 100 7.18 6.49 6.10
CA ALA A 100 7.04 5.81 4.84
C ALA A 100 6.22 4.52 5.01
N HIS A 101 5.35 4.24 4.04
CA HIS A 101 4.65 2.96 3.94
C HIS A 101 5.59 1.84 3.48
N PRO A 102 5.24 0.57 3.76
CA PRO A 102 4.09 0.14 4.55
C PRO A 102 4.32 0.21 6.07
N PHE A 103 3.24 0.22 6.85
CA PHE A 103 3.27 0.04 8.30
C PHE A 103 3.05 -1.44 8.64
N LEU A 104 3.56 -1.86 9.81
CA LEU A 104 3.44 -3.25 10.25
C LEU A 104 3.10 -3.34 11.74
N ILE A 105 2.27 -4.33 12.08
CA ILE A 105 1.93 -4.75 13.44
C ILE A 105 1.92 -6.28 13.41
N ASP A 106 2.80 -6.89 14.19
CA ASP A 106 3.09 -8.33 14.14
C ASP A 106 3.37 -8.77 12.68
N ASN A 107 2.62 -9.76 12.18
CA ASN A 107 2.76 -10.28 10.83
C ASN A 107 1.86 -9.57 9.79
N ASN A 108 1.22 -8.46 10.18
CA ASN A 108 0.28 -7.73 9.33
C ASN A 108 0.95 -6.52 8.69
N VAL A 109 0.68 -6.31 7.40
CA VAL A 109 1.20 -5.18 6.63
C VAL A 109 0.07 -4.29 6.16
N PHE A 110 0.29 -2.97 6.18
CA PHE A 110 -0.72 -1.99 5.76
C PHE A 110 -0.13 -0.85 4.93
N PHE A 111 -0.76 -0.62 3.78
CA PHE A 111 -0.55 0.53 2.92
C PHE A 111 -1.87 1.28 2.75
N HIS A 112 -1.78 2.60 2.73
CA HIS A 112 -2.91 3.49 2.50
C HIS A 112 -2.47 4.67 1.65
N ASN A 113 -3.29 4.98 0.67
CA ASN A 113 -3.11 6.09 -0.23
C ASN A 113 -4.35 6.96 -0.29
N GLY A 114 -4.18 8.17 0.22
CA GLY A 114 -5.26 8.99 0.72
C GLY A 114 -4.82 9.67 2.00
N VAL A 115 -5.72 10.45 2.57
CA VAL A 115 -5.52 11.16 3.84
C VAL A 115 -6.83 11.12 4.59
N VAL A 116 -6.81 10.69 5.85
CA VAL A 116 -7.89 10.95 6.81
C VAL A 116 -7.50 12.21 7.57
N TYR A 117 -8.17 13.34 7.31
CA TYR A 117 -7.67 14.65 7.72
C TYR A 117 -7.80 14.90 9.23
N ASP A 118 -8.84 14.35 9.84
CA ASP A 118 -9.17 14.46 11.27
C ASP A 118 -8.94 13.12 11.99
N TYR A 119 -7.92 12.38 11.56
CA TYR A 119 -7.58 11.04 12.05
C TYR A 119 -7.39 10.94 13.56
N GLN A 120 -7.02 12.02 14.24
CA GLN A 120 -6.86 12.03 15.70
C GLN A 120 -8.16 11.67 16.43
N ALA A 121 -9.31 11.88 15.80
CA ALA A 121 -10.60 11.49 16.36
C ALA A 121 -10.80 9.95 16.40
N LEU A 122 -9.95 9.17 15.73
CA LEU A 122 -9.91 7.70 15.84
C LEU A 122 -9.10 7.20 17.05
N LEU A 123 -8.23 8.05 17.63
CA LEU A 123 -7.34 7.67 18.74
C LEU A 123 -8.07 7.09 19.96
N PRO A 124 -9.25 7.60 20.39
CA PRO A 124 -9.95 7.07 21.56
C PRO A 124 -10.38 5.61 21.43
N ASP A 125 -10.58 5.12 20.20
CA ASP A 125 -11.02 3.76 19.91
C ASP A 125 -9.84 2.79 19.68
N ILE A 126 -8.59 3.29 19.74
CA ILE A 126 -7.38 2.46 19.63
C ILE A 126 -7.04 1.87 21.00
N THR A 127 -7.08 0.54 21.07
CA THR A 127 -6.80 -0.23 22.30
C THR A 127 -5.41 -0.86 22.28
N LEU A 128 -4.80 -0.97 21.10
CA LEU A 128 -3.49 -1.58 20.91
C LEU A 128 -2.37 -0.61 21.39
N PRO A 129 -1.42 -1.07 22.23
CA PRO A 129 -0.25 -0.26 22.59
C PRO A 129 0.75 -0.16 21.43
N GLY A 130 1.65 0.82 21.49
CA GLY A 130 2.78 0.95 20.55
C GLY A 130 2.65 2.06 19.51
N LEU A 131 1.49 2.72 19.43
CA LEU A 131 1.29 3.87 18.56
C LEU A 131 2.19 5.03 19.00
N GLY A 132 3.06 5.50 18.11
CA GLY A 132 3.95 6.63 18.37
C GLY A 132 3.18 7.94 18.56
N THR A 133 3.70 8.84 19.40
CA THR A 133 3.11 10.18 19.59
C THR A 133 3.19 11.06 18.35
N ASP A 134 4.07 10.70 17.41
CA ASP A 134 4.27 11.30 16.09
C ASP A 134 3.43 10.63 14.98
N ALA A 135 2.55 9.68 15.33
CA ALA A 135 1.78 8.94 14.34
C ALA A 135 0.89 9.85 13.50
N LEU A 136 0.87 9.59 12.20
CA LEU A 136 0.06 10.28 11.21
C LEU A 136 -1.13 9.42 10.79
N ASP A 137 -1.99 10.00 9.96
CA ASP A 137 -3.28 9.46 9.53
C ASP A 137 -3.25 7.97 9.14
N THR A 138 -2.27 7.53 8.36
CA THR A 138 -2.20 6.12 7.94
C THR A 138 -1.91 5.19 9.12
N GLU A 139 -0.95 5.54 9.98
CA GLU A 139 -0.58 4.68 11.10
C GLU A 139 -1.73 4.62 12.12
N VAL A 140 -2.38 5.75 12.38
CA VAL A 140 -3.57 5.80 13.23
C VAL A 140 -4.71 4.97 12.64
N PHE A 141 -4.96 5.07 11.32
CA PHE A 141 -5.94 4.23 10.65
C PHE A 141 -5.60 2.74 10.80
N PHE A 142 -4.35 2.36 10.58
CA PHE A 142 -3.94 0.96 10.72
C PHE A 142 -4.09 0.45 12.16
N TYR A 143 -3.68 1.22 13.17
CA TYR A 143 -3.86 0.84 14.57
C TYR A 143 -5.35 0.74 14.95
N HIS A 144 -6.22 1.58 14.38
CA HIS A 144 -7.66 1.47 14.57
C HIS A 144 -8.21 0.16 13.98
N VAL A 145 -7.76 -0.23 12.78
CA VAL A 145 -8.09 -1.54 12.18
C VAL A 145 -7.63 -2.68 13.09
N MET A 146 -6.39 -2.62 13.57
CA MET A 146 -5.81 -3.66 14.44
C MET A 146 -6.40 -3.69 15.86
N SER A 147 -7.12 -2.63 16.27
CA SER A 147 -7.85 -2.57 17.54
C SER A 147 -9.28 -3.12 17.45
N GLY A 148 -9.65 -3.67 16.28
CA GLY A 148 -10.91 -4.37 16.05
C GLY A 148 -11.06 -5.65 16.88
N ASN A 149 -12.02 -6.49 16.50
CA ASN A 149 -12.34 -7.68 17.31
C ASN A 149 -11.32 -8.81 17.16
N GLY A 150 -10.35 -8.67 16.24
CA GLY A 150 -9.21 -9.57 16.07
C GLY A 150 -9.58 -10.92 15.44
N GLN A 151 -10.81 -11.05 14.93
CA GLN A 151 -11.33 -12.28 14.34
C GLN A 151 -11.06 -12.36 12.83
N ASP A 152 -11.14 -11.23 12.13
CA ASP A 152 -10.97 -11.17 10.68
C ASP A 152 -10.48 -9.78 10.26
N LEU A 153 -9.25 -9.72 9.75
CA LEU A 153 -8.61 -8.45 9.37
C LEU A 153 -9.43 -7.68 8.30
N GLY A 154 -10.03 -8.39 7.34
CA GLY A 154 -10.84 -7.78 6.30
C GLY A 154 -12.11 -7.12 6.86
N ARG A 155 -12.77 -7.79 7.82
CA ARG A 155 -13.94 -7.25 8.52
C ARG A 155 -13.58 -6.04 9.36
N ASP A 156 -12.53 -6.14 10.18
CA ASP A 156 -12.06 -5.04 11.03
C ASP A 156 -11.67 -3.81 10.19
N PHE A 157 -11.08 -4.04 9.01
CA PHE A 157 -10.82 -2.99 8.02
C PHE A 157 -12.10 -2.34 7.50
N LEU A 158 -13.09 -3.12 7.06
CA LEU A 158 -14.34 -2.59 6.50
C LEU A 158 -15.14 -1.80 7.54
N ASP A 159 -15.14 -2.23 8.81
CA ASP A 159 -15.79 -1.50 9.90
C ASP A 159 -15.10 -0.15 10.17
N SER A 160 -13.75 -0.12 10.14
CA SER A 160 -12.97 1.11 10.25
C SER A 160 -13.18 2.05 9.05
N ALA A 161 -13.17 1.52 7.83
CA ALA A 161 -13.43 2.28 6.62
C ALA A 161 -14.85 2.87 6.63
N ALA A 162 -15.87 2.09 7.02
CA ALA A 162 -17.25 2.57 7.14
C ALA A 162 -17.40 3.69 8.20
N LEU A 163 -16.65 3.61 9.31
CA LEU A 163 -16.59 4.67 10.31
C LEU A 163 -16.01 5.96 9.72
N ILE A 164 -14.85 5.86 9.04
CA ILE A 164 -14.17 6.98 8.38
C ILE A 164 -15.11 7.65 7.38
N LYS A 165 -15.74 6.89 6.49
CA LYS A 165 -16.67 7.42 5.49
C LYS A 165 -17.82 8.20 6.10
N ARG A 166 -18.36 7.71 7.23
CA ARG A 166 -19.55 8.28 7.87
C ARG A 166 -19.24 9.50 8.72
N LYS A 167 -18.08 9.52 9.39
CA LYS A 167 -17.81 10.47 10.48
C LYS A 167 -16.59 11.37 10.26
N HIS A 168 -15.75 11.08 9.27
CA HIS A 168 -14.47 11.76 9.09
C HIS A 168 -14.32 12.35 7.69
N ARG A 169 -13.48 13.38 7.60
CA ARG A 169 -13.13 13.98 6.32
C ARG A 169 -11.92 13.24 5.77
N TYR A 170 -12.05 12.67 4.59
CA TYR A 170 -10.96 11.95 3.92
C TYR A 170 -10.84 12.37 2.45
N SER A 171 -9.68 12.11 1.85
CA SER A 171 -9.49 12.27 0.40
C SER A 171 -9.74 10.97 -0.36
N ALA A 172 -9.12 9.88 0.09
CA ALA A 172 -9.29 8.53 -0.41
C ALA A 172 -8.88 7.51 0.65
N MET A 173 -9.19 6.24 0.38
CA MET A 173 -8.77 5.08 1.16
C MET A 173 -8.34 3.95 0.22
N ASN A 174 -7.40 4.23 -0.69
CA ASN A 174 -6.84 3.17 -1.52
C ASN A 174 -5.85 2.36 -0.67
N CYS A 175 -6.24 1.16 -0.26
CA CYS A 175 -5.51 0.38 0.72
C CYS A 175 -5.08 -0.97 0.15
N LEU A 176 -3.86 -1.38 0.48
CA LEU A 176 -3.34 -2.73 0.28
C LEU A 176 -2.88 -3.25 1.63
N PHE A 177 -3.34 -4.42 2.05
CA PHE A 177 -2.97 -4.98 3.34
C PHE A 177 -3.04 -6.50 3.34
N SER A 178 -2.38 -7.13 4.31
CA SER A 178 -2.31 -8.58 4.43
C SER A 178 -2.03 -9.02 5.86
N ASP A 179 -2.58 -10.17 6.24
CA ASP A 179 -2.28 -10.91 7.47
C ASP A 179 -1.24 -12.04 7.25
N GLY A 180 -0.73 -12.17 6.02
CA GLY A 180 0.19 -13.24 5.60
C GLY A 180 -0.51 -14.49 5.07
N LEU A 181 -1.82 -14.61 5.27
CA LEU A 181 -2.66 -15.67 4.71
C LEU A 181 -3.54 -15.16 3.57
N ARG A 182 -3.97 -13.90 3.66
CA ARG A 182 -4.86 -13.24 2.70
C ARG A 182 -4.34 -11.87 2.36
N PHE A 183 -4.43 -11.54 1.07
CA PHE A 183 -4.17 -10.21 0.55
C PHE A 183 -5.48 -9.49 0.26
N PHE A 184 -5.55 -8.24 0.69
CA PHE A 184 -6.70 -7.38 0.55
C PHE A 184 -6.35 -6.12 -0.25
N ALA A 185 -7.25 -5.74 -1.15
CA ALA A 185 -7.19 -4.47 -1.84
C ALA A 185 -8.54 -3.75 -1.72
N TYR A 186 -8.51 -2.47 -1.39
CA TYR A 186 -9.70 -1.63 -1.29
C TYR A 186 -9.46 -0.33 -2.06
N ARG A 187 -10.48 0.11 -2.81
CA ARG A 187 -10.47 1.41 -3.48
C ARG A 187 -11.67 2.22 -3.06
N ASP A 188 -11.46 3.41 -2.51
CA ASP A 188 -12.52 4.38 -2.24
C ASP A 188 -11.95 5.80 -2.24
N TYR A 189 -12.78 6.78 -2.58
CA TYR A 189 -12.39 8.18 -2.73
C TYR A 189 -13.56 9.12 -2.44
N ALA A 190 -13.25 10.28 -1.85
CA ALA A 190 -14.21 11.36 -1.68
C ALA A 190 -14.15 12.37 -2.85
N LYS A 191 -13.06 12.37 -3.61
CA LYS A 191 -12.78 13.28 -4.73
C LYS A 191 -11.77 12.66 -5.70
N GLU A 192 -11.60 13.27 -6.88
CA GLU A 192 -10.58 12.91 -7.88
C GLU A 192 -10.51 11.40 -8.23
N PRO A 193 -11.60 10.79 -8.73
CA PRO A 193 -11.66 9.35 -9.03
C PRO A 193 -10.50 8.87 -9.90
N ASP A 194 -10.15 9.63 -10.94
CA ASP A 194 -9.12 9.25 -11.90
C ASP A 194 -7.72 9.31 -11.28
N TYR A 195 -7.51 10.24 -10.34
CA TYR A 195 -6.27 10.36 -9.59
C TYR A 195 -6.13 9.22 -8.57
N TYR A 196 -7.16 8.99 -7.74
CA TYR A 196 -7.23 7.89 -6.77
C TYR A 196 -7.64 6.57 -7.43
N SER A 197 -6.89 6.22 -8.47
CA SER A 197 -7.05 4.97 -9.18
C SER A 197 -6.32 3.81 -8.48
N LEU A 198 -6.90 2.63 -8.65
CA LEU A 198 -6.33 1.35 -8.27
C LEU A 198 -6.82 0.35 -9.30
N TYR A 199 -5.88 -0.35 -9.94
CA TYR A 199 -6.16 -1.29 -11.01
C TYR A 199 -5.81 -2.69 -10.56
N LYS A 200 -6.57 -3.67 -11.04
CA LYS A 200 -6.30 -5.09 -10.89
C LYS A 200 -6.04 -5.74 -12.25
N ALA A 201 -5.13 -6.69 -12.27
CA ALA A 201 -4.90 -7.58 -13.40
C ALA A 201 -4.61 -8.99 -12.89
N PHE A 202 -4.96 -9.99 -13.69
CA PHE A 202 -4.65 -11.39 -13.41
C PHE A 202 -3.77 -11.92 -14.53
N SER A 203 -2.66 -12.56 -14.18
CA SER A 203 -1.74 -13.19 -15.12
C SER A 203 -1.23 -14.48 -14.53
N ASP A 204 -1.34 -15.58 -15.29
CA ASP A 204 -1.08 -16.93 -14.82
C ASP A 204 -1.86 -17.22 -13.52
N ASN A 205 -1.16 -17.32 -12.39
CA ASN A 205 -1.71 -17.55 -11.05
C ASN A 205 -1.52 -16.35 -10.10
N SER A 206 -1.03 -15.22 -10.63
CA SER A 206 -0.74 -14.01 -9.86
C SER A 206 -1.86 -12.99 -10.06
N CYS A 207 -2.29 -12.37 -8.96
CA CYS A 207 -3.06 -11.14 -8.99
C CYS A 207 -2.10 -9.97 -8.79
N LEU A 208 -2.23 -8.95 -9.64
CA LEU A 208 -1.46 -7.74 -9.57
C LEU A 208 -2.41 -6.58 -9.28
N ILE A 209 -2.09 -5.79 -8.27
CA ILE A 209 -2.79 -4.55 -7.94
C ILE A 209 -1.82 -3.39 -8.09
N SER A 210 -2.16 -2.36 -8.84
CA SER A 210 -1.29 -1.20 -8.98
C SER A 210 -2.06 0.11 -9.11
N SER A 211 -1.45 1.21 -8.67
CA SER A 211 -2.00 2.56 -8.86
C SER A 211 -2.14 2.93 -10.34
N GLU A 212 -1.31 2.39 -11.22
CA GLU A 212 -1.35 2.66 -12.66
C GLU A 212 -1.14 1.37 -13.48
N PRO A 213 -1.69 1.25 -14.69
CA PRO A 213 -1.41 0.11 -15.57
C PRO A 213 0.07 0.05 -15.98
N LEU A 214 0.73 -1.08 -15.69
CA LEU A 214 2.18 -1.24 -15.89
C LEU A 214 2.56 -1.99 -17.18
N ASP A 215 1.60 -2.58 -17.88
CA ASP A 215 1.83 -3.25 -19.15
C ASP A 215 0.59 -3.13 -20.03
N LYS A 216 0.78 -2.70 -21.28
CA LYS A 216 -0.28 -2.65 -22.29
C LYS A 216 -0.76 -4.03 -22.74
N LYS A 217 0.06 -5.08 -22.53
CA LYS A 217 -0.30 -6.47 -22.85
C LYS A 217 -1.21 -7.10 -21.80
N MET A 218 -1.20 -6.58 -20.58
CA MET A 218 -2.06 -7.05 -19.50
C MET A 218 -3.41 -6.35 -19.55
N GLN A 219 -4.46 -7.11 -19.24
CA GLN A 219 -5.81 -6.56 -19.12
C GLN A 219 -5.99 -5.97 -17.71
N TRP A 220 -5.62 -4.71 -17.56
CA TRP A 220 -5.85 -3.95 -16.33
C TRP A 220 -7.29 -3.44 -16.29
N ALA A 221 -8.00 -3.79 -15.23
CA ALA A 221 -9.32 -3.24 -14.92
C ALA A 221 -9.19 -2.30 -13.73
N MET A 222 -9.70 -1.08 -13.84
CA MET A 222 -9.81 -0.20 -12.68
C MET A 222 -10.82 -0.81 -11.70
N MET A 223 -10.45 -0.91 -10.43
CA MET A 223 -11.37 -1.32 -9.37
C MET A 223 -12.49 -0.29 -9.25
N ALA A 224 -13.73 -0.72 -9.01
CA ALA A 224 -14.84 0.18 -8.76
C ALA A 224 -14.65 0.94 -7.43
N GLN A 225 -15.42 2.01 -7.23
CA GLN A 225 -15.48 2.66 -5.92
C GLN A 225 -16.09 1.69 -4.90
N GLU A 226 -15.51 1.65 -3.71
CA GLU A 226 -15.83 0.72 -2.61
C GLU A 226 -15.60 -0.75 -2.94
N GLU A 227 -14.89 -1.05 -4.03
CA GLU A 227 -14.54 -2.43 -4.34
C GLU A 227 -13.55 -2.96 -3.30
N PHE A 228 -13.92 -4.06 -2.67
CA PHE A 228 -13.11 -4.80 -1.72
C PHE A 228 -12.76 -6.17 -2.29
N LEU A 229 -11.49 -6.37 -2.59
CA LEU A 229 -10.96 -7.63 -3.12
C LEU A 229 -10.22 -8.38 -2.01
N THR A 230 -10.47 -9.69 -1.91
CA THR A 230 -9.78 -10.60 -1.01
C THR A 230 -9.23 -11.77 -1.81
N ILE A 231 -7.97 -12.13 -1.56
CA ILE A 231 -7.26 -13.21 -2.24
C ILE A 231 -6.53 -14.06 -1.20
N ASP A 232 -6.77 -15.36 -1.20
CA ASP A 232 -6.01 -16.31 -0.39
C ASP A 232 -4.60 -16.52 -0.99
N LEU A 233 -3.57 -16.48 -0.13
CA LEU A 233 -2.17 -16.60 -0.54
C LEU A 233 -1.69 -18.06 -0.64
N ASP A 234 -2.41 -19.00 -0.02
CA ASP A 234 -2.10 -20.43 -0.02
C ASP A 234 -2.72 -21.22 -1.19
N ALA A 235 -3.52 -20.56 -2.04
CA ALA A 235 -4.16 -21.18 -3.21
C ALA A 235 -3.19 -21.33 -4.39
#